data_AF-A0A2M8CQX1-F1
#
_entry.id   AF-A0A2M8CQX1-F1
#
_cell.length_a   1.000
_cell.length_b   1.000
_cell.length_c   1.000
_cell.angle_alpha   90.00
_cell.angle_beta   90.00
_cell.angle_gamma   90.00
#
_symmetry.space_group_name_H-M   'P 1'
#
loop_
_entity.id
_entity.type
_entity.pdbx_description
1 polymer ?
#
loop_
_entity_poly.entity_id
_entity_poly.type
_entity_poly.pdbx_seq_one_letter_code
_entity_poly.pdbx_strand_id
1 'polypeptide(L)'
;MFKSFFQPEAAKRVAMAAGQVVPDSSRCVQCGICSYNCPIGIDVRRHAWENEPVSNSRCLTCGECVARCPRGVLRFERTNLFGDGGK
;
A
#
# COMPACT_ATOMS: atom_id res chain seq x y z
N MET A 1 40.70 -7.15 0.73
CA MET A 1 39.90 -8.15 1.46
C MET A 1 39.06 -7.45 2.54
N PHE A 2 38.08 -6.61 2.15
CA PHE A 2 37.19 -5.88 3.09
C PHE A 2 35.83 -5.53 2.43
N LYS A 3 35.19 -6.49 1.73
CA LYS A 3 33.96 -6.24 0.95
C LYS A 3 32.75 -7.05 1.44
N SER A 4 32.53 -7.16 2.75
CA SER A 4 31.39 -7.96 3.26
C SER A 4 30.66 -7.45 4.51
N PHE A 5 30.86 -6.21 4.97
CA PHE A 5 30.20 -5.75 6.21
C PHE A 5 29.15 -4.65 6.06
N PHE A 6 28.98 -4.03 4.88
CA PHE A 6 28.16 -2.82 4.74
C PHE A 6 26.88 -2.95 3.89
N GLN A 7 26.49 -4.15 3.47
CA GLN A 7 25.39 -4.36 2.51
C GLN A 7 24.06 -4.98 3.02
N PRO A 8 23.87 -5.43 4.28
CA PRO A 8 22.57 -5.97 4.70
C PRO A 8 21.50 -4.90 5.01
N GLU A 9 21.90 -3.64 5.19
CA GLU A 9 21.00 -2.55 5.58
C GLU A 9 20.16 -2.04 4.40
N ALA A 10 20.75 -1.96 3.20
CA ALA A 10 20.07 -1.45 2.00
C ALA A 10 18.93 -2.37 1.55
N ALA A 11 19.15 -3.69 1.53
CA ALA A 11 18.11 -4.67 1.20
C ALA A 11 16.96 -4.67 2.21
N LYS A 12 17.26 -4.49 3.51
CA LYS A 12 16.24 -4.32 4.56
C LYS A 12 15.46 -3.01 4.39
N ARG A 13 16.12 -1.90 4.03
CA ARG A 13 15.45 -0.61 3.78
C ARG A 13 14.54 -0.65 2.56
N VAL A 14 14.96 -1.33 1.48
CA VAL A 14 14.13 -1.54 0.28
C VAL A 14 12.90 -2.40 0.61
N ALA A 15 13.05 -3.46 1.41
CA ALA A 15 11.93 -4.31 1.81
C ALA A 15 10.89 -3.58 2.70
N MET A 16 11.30 -2.57 3.47
CA MET A 16 10.41 -1.79 4.37
C MET A 16 9.65 -0.67 3.65
N ALA A 17 10.11 -0.19 2.49
CA ALA A 17 9.52 0.93 1.76
C ALA A 17 8.52 0.52 0.65
N ALA A 18 8.31 -0.78 0.48
CA ALA A 18 7.73 -1.37 -0.72
C ALA A 18 6.30 -1.91 -0.52
N GLY A 19 5.46 -1.32 0.34
CA GLY A 19 4.09 -1.79 0.57
C GLY A 19 3.05 -0.95 -0.17
N GLN A 20 2.15 -1.56 -0.94
CA GLN A 20 0.99 -0.86 -1.52
C GLN A 20 -0.30 -1.56 -1.15
N VAL A 21 -1.35 -0.77 -0.88
CA VAL A 21 -2.69 -1.30 -0.66
C VAL A 21 -3.33 -1.56 -2.01
N VAL A 22 -3.74 -2.79 -2.24
CA VAL A 22 -4.43 -3.22 -3.47
C VAL A 22 -5.82 -3.74 -3.14
N PRO A 23 -6.83 -3.46 -3.98
CA PRO A 23 -8.18 -3.97 -3.80
C PRO A 23 -8.42 -5.32 -4.51
N ASP A 24 -9.52 -5.94 -4.13
CA ASP A 24 -10.27 -6.96 -4.85
C ASP A 24 -11.72 -6.49 -4.91
N SER A 25 -12.06 -5.76 -5.97
CA SER A 25 -13.33 -5.02 -6.08
C SER A 25 -14.57 -5.91 -6.06
N SER A 26 -14.44 -7.23 -6.27
CA SER A 26 -15.54 -8.19 -6.33
C SER A 26 -16.47 -8.17 -5.11
N ARG A 27 -15.97 -7.74 -3.95
CA ARG A 27 -16.71 -7.69 -2.67
C ARG A 27 -16.97 -6.26 -2.17
N CYS A 28 -16.59 -5.24 -2.93
CA CYS A 28 -16.75 -3.84 -2.56
C CYS A 28 -18.21 -3.38 -2.68
N VAL A 29 -18.78 -2.93 -1.57
CA VAL A 29 -20.15 -2.37 -1.51
C VAL A 29 -20.17 -0.84 -1.33
N GLN A 30 -19.03 -0.18 -1.59
CA GLN A 30 -18.86 1.26 -1.49
C GLN A 30 -19.28 1.91 -0.13
N CYS A 31 -19.19 1.17 0.98
CA CYS A 31 -19.61 1.65 2.31
C CYS A 31 -18.81 2.86 2.86
N GLY A 32 -17.63 3.17 2.30
CA GLY A 32 -16.85 4.36 2.68
C GLY A 32 -16.04 4.27 3.98
N ILE A 33 -16.13 3.17 4.74
CA ILE A 33 -15.40 2.99 6.01
C ILE A 33 -13.88 3.15 5.82
N CYS A 34 -13.32 2.66 4.71
CA CYS A 34 -11.90 2.79 4.41
C CYS A 34 -11.45 4.25 4.19
N SER A 35 -12.23 5.06 3.48
CA SER A 35 -11.95 6.49 3.27
C SER A 35 -12.10 7.28 4.57
N TYR A 36 -13.15 6.99 5.35
CA TYR A 36 -13.41 7.64 6.64
C TYR A 36 -12.27 7.45 7.64
N ASN A 37 -11.70 6.25 7.70
CA ASN A 37 -10.59 5.92 8.61
C ASN A 37 -9.20 6.25 8.02
N CYS A 38 -9.13 6.87 6.84
CA CYS A 38 -7.84 7.27 6.30
C CYS A 38 -7.35 8.54 7.04
N PRO A 39 -6.23 8.49 7.78
CA PRO A 39 -5.78 9.62 8.60
C PRO A 39 -5.37 10.86 7.80
N ILE A 40 -5.16 10.70 6.50
CA ILE A 40 -4.78 11.77 5.56
C ILE A 40 -5.85 12.01 4.49
N GLY A 41 -7.04 11.44 4.65
CA GLY A 41 -8.19 11.72 3.80
C GLY A 41 -8.09 11.24 2.34
N ILE A 42 -7.39 10.14 2.07
CA ILE A 42 -7.44 9.50 0.74
C ILE A 42 -8.83 8.86 0.55
N ASP A 43 -9.45 9.06 -0.61
CA ASP A 43 -10.70 8.36 -0.96
C ASP A 43 -10.42 6.90 -1.37
N VAL A 44 -10.02 6.07 -0.40
CA VAL A 44 -9.70 4.65 -0.60
C VAL A 44 -10.90 3.86 -1.16
N ARG A 45 -12.13 4.27 -0.85
CA ARG A 45 -13.36 3.67 -1.38
C ARG A 45 -13.40 3.76 -2.90
N ARG A 46 -12.97 4.89 -3.48
CA ARG A 46 -12.90 5.05 -4.94
C ARG A 46 -11.92 4.05 -5.55
N HIS A 47 -10.69 3.99 -5.02
CA HIS A 47 -9.69 3.01 -5.44
C HIS A 47 -10.22 1.56 -5.34
N ALA A 48 -10.89 1.22 -4.23
CA ALA A 48 -11.48 -0.09 -4.03
C ALA A 48 -12.59 -0.44 -5.03
N TRP A 49 -13.35 0.56 -5.48
CA TRP A 49 -14.41 0.40 -6.47
C TRP A 49 -13.88 0.27 -7.89
N GLU A 50 -12.92 1.13 -8.25
CA GLU A 50 -12.26 1.12 -9.56
C GLU A 50 -11.27 -0.06 -9.73
N ASN A 51 -11.10 -0.87 -8.68
CA ASN A 51 -10.12 -1.96 -8.60
C ASN A 51 -8.69 -1.49 -8.84
N GLU A 52 -8.39 -0.26 -8.42
CA GLU A 52 -7.07 0.34 -8.58
C GLU A 52 -6.31 0.30 -7.25
N PRO A 53 -5.00 0.00 -7.28
CA PRO A 53 -4.14 0.18 -6.12
C PRO A 53 -4.22 1.60 -5.57
N VAL A 54 -4.03 1.76 -4.26
CA VAL A 54 -3.93 3.09 -3.63
C VAL A 54 -2.59 3.71 -4.01
N SER A 55 -2.51 4.32 -5.20
CA SER A 55 -1.35 5.01 -5.74
C SER A 55 -1.43 6.51 -5.40
N ASN A 56 -1.21 6.84 -4.14
CA ASN A 56 -1.14 8.22 -3.66
C ASN A 56 0.19 8.48 -2.96
N SER A 57 0.92 9.51 -3.38
CA SER A 57 2.23 9.86 -2.80
C SER A 57 2.18 10.20 -1.31
N ARG A 58 1.00 10.57 -0.79
CA ARG A 58 0.80 10.83 0.64
C ARG A 58 0.48 9.56 1.44
N CYS A 59 0.18 8.44 0.79
CA CYS A 59 -0.19 7.20 1.46
C CYS A 59 0.92 6.76 2.44
N LEU A 60 0.61 6.79 3.73
CA LEU A 60 1.55 6.43 4.80
C LEU A 60 1.76 4.91 4.93
N THR A 61 1.05 4.11 4.13
CA THR A 61 1.05 2.64 4.24
C THR A 61 0.67 2.13 5.65
N CYS A 62 -0.13 2.90 6.40
CA CYS A 62 -0.47 2.62 7.80
C CYS A 62 -1.40 1.41 8.00
N GLY A 63 -2.19 1.05 7.00
CA GLY A 63 -3.03 -0.16 7.02
C GLY A 63 -4.42 -0.01 7.65
N GLU A 64 -4.81 1.18 8.14
CA GLU A 64 -6.16 1.38 8.71
C GLU A 64 -7.28 1.00 7.73
N CYS A 65 -7.15 1.38 6.45
CA CYS A 65 -8.15 1.01 5.45
C CYS A 65 -8.30 -0.51 5.25
N VAL A 66 -7.21 -1.27 5.37
CA VAL A 66 -7.19 -2.74 5.29
C VAL A 66 -7.87 -3.32 6.53
N ALA A 67 -7.45 -2.88 7.72
CA ALA A 67 -7.96 -3.37 9.00
C ALA A 67 -9.45 -3.09 9.20
N ARG A 68 -9.95 -1.94 8.71
CA ARG A 68 -11.34 -1.50 8.91
C ARG A 68 -12.30 -2.01 7.83
N CYS A 69 -11.83 -2.62 6.75
CA CYS A 69 -12.70 -3.07 5.68
C CYS A 69 -13.52 -4.31 6.12
N PRO A 70 -14.83 -4.20 6.35
CA PRO A 70 -15.63 -5.33 6.87
C PRO A 70 -15.77 -6.48 5.86
N ARG A 71 -15.53 -6.20 4.57
CA ARG A 71 -15.61 -7.16 3.47
C ARG A 71 -14.26 -7.78 3.11
N GLY A 72 -13.16 -7.32 3.72
CA GLY A 72 -11.81 -7.80 3.41
C GLY A 72 -11.40 -7.55 1.96
N VAL A 73 -11.82 -6.43 1.37
CA VAL A 73 -11.55 -6.04 -0.03
C VAL A 73 -10.11 -5.60 -0.24
N LEU A 74 -9.48 -5.03 0.78
CA LEU A 74 -8.16 -4.39 0.69
C LEU A 74 -7.11 -5.31 1.32
N ARG A 75 -5.92 -5.38 0.71
CA ARG A 75 -4.75 -6.10 1.22
C ARG A 75 -3.46 -5.34 0.93
N PHE A 76 -2.38 -5.69 1.63
CA PHE A 76 -1.05 -5.21 1.30
C PHE A 76 -0.36 -6.15 0.31
N GLU A 77 0.27 -5.56 -0.71
CA GLU A 77 1.20 -6.24 -1.60
C GLU A 77 2.56 -5.57 -1.56
N ARG A 78 3.61 -6.38 -1.72
CA ARG A 78 4.96 -5.86 -1.93
C ARG A 78 5.07 -5.35 -3.36
N THR A 79 5.48 -4.10 -3.51
CA THR A 79 5.66 -3.45 -4.79
C THR A 79 7.03 -2.79 -4.90
N ASN A 80 7.68 -2.97 -6.03
CA ASN A 80 8.97 -2.36 -6.31
C ASN A 80 8.81 -0.94 -6.88
N LEU A 81 7.75 -0.19 -6.52
CA LEU A 81 7.52 1.18 -7.02
C LEU A 81 8.71 2.13 -6.78
N PHE A 82 9.58 1.82 -5.81
CA PHE A 82 10.79 2.57 -5.51
C PHE A 82 12.09 1.84 -5.89
N GLY A 83 12.01 0.68 -6.53
CA GLY A 83 13.15 -0.06 -7.06
C GLY A 83 13.47 0.43 -8.47
N ASP A 84 14.41 1.36 -8.56
CA ASP A 84 15.04 1.89 -9.78
C ASP A 84 14.05 2.45 -10.83
N GLY A 85 13.85 3.77 -10.79
CA GLY A 85 13.12 4.49 -11.84
C GLY A 85 13.66 4.18 -13.24
N GLY A 86 12.76 3.96 -14.20
CA GLY A 86 13.19 3.62 -15.56
C GLY A 86 12.09 3.51 -16.60
N LYS A 87 11.23 4.52 -16.75
CA LYS A 87 10.98 5.08 -18.09
C LYS A 87 10.85 6.60 -18.01
#